data_AF-R6ZUH5-F1
#
_entry.id   AF-R6ZUH5-F1
#
_cell.length_a   1.000
_cell.length_b   1.000
_cell.length_c   1.000
_cell.angle_alpha   90.00
_cell.angle_beta   90.00
_cell.angle_gamma   90.00
#
_symmetry.space_group_name_H-M   'P 1'
#
loop_
_entity.id
_entity.type
_entity.pdbx_description
1 polymer ?
#
loop_
_entity_poly.entity_id
_entity_poly.type
_entity_poly.pdbx_seq_one_letter_code
_entity_poly.pdbx_strand_id
1 'polypeptide(L)' 'MFIGRERELASLKEFYDEDGIGMTVIYGRRRVGKSTLIAEFVKDKKLYFIQRQRLERIEI' A
#
# COMPACT_ATOMS: atom_id res chain seq x y z
N MET A 1 5.77 -1.53 -16.19
CA MET A 1 7.07 -2.03 -15.68
C MET A 1 7.28 -1.44 -14.29
N PHE A 2 7.32 -2.27 -13.25
CA PHE A 2 7.66 -1.87 -11.88
C PHE A 2 9.15 -2.12 -11.68
N ILE A 3 9.92 -1.10 -11.29
CA ILE A 3 11.38 -1.16 -11.21
C ILE A 3 11.81 -0.85 -9.78
N GLY A 4 12.62 -1.74 -9.21
CA GLY A 4 13.04 -1.66 -7.82
C GLY A 4 11.95 -2.07 -6.84
N ARG A 5 12.30 -2.12 -5.55
CA ARG A 5 11.44 -2.60 -4.45
C ARG A 5 10.93 -4.03 -4.57
N GLU A 6 11.67 -4.88 -5.27
CA GLU A 6 11.37 -6.31 -5.38
C GLU A 6 11.35 -6.99 -4.00
N ARG A 7 12.24 -6.59 -3.10
CA ARG A 7 12.30 -7.10 -1.72
C ARG A 7 11.04 -6.73 -0.93
N GLU A 8 10.65 -5.46 -0.92
CA GLU A 8 9.44 -5.03 -0.21
C GLU A 8 8.18 -5.67 -0.79
N LEU A 9 8.12 -5.84 -2.12
CA LEU A 9 7.01 -6.53 -2.77
C LEU A 9 6.97 -8.03 -2.40
N ALA A 10 8.12 -8.69 -2.33
CA ALA A 10 8.22 -10.08 -1.90
C ALA A 10 7.76 -10.25 -0.44
N SER A 11 8.24 -9.41 0.48
CA SER A 11 7.82 -9.47 1.89
C SER A 11 6.32 -9.24 2.08
N LEU A 12 5.70 -8.36 1.26
CA LEU A 12 4.25 -8.18 1.28
C LEU A 12 3.48 -9.41 0.78
N LYS A 13 4.03 -10.13 -0.20
CA LYS A 13 3.43 -11.37 -0.73
C LYS A 13 3.54 -12.51 0.29
N GLU A 14 4.74 -12.73 0.83
CA GLU A 14 4.99 -13.74 1.85
C GLU A 14 4.05 -13.55 3.04
N PHE A 15 3.96 -12.33 3.58
CA PHE A 15 3.06 -12.03 4.71
C PHE A 15 1.57 -12.17 4.36
N TYR A 16 1.19 -11.95 3.09
CA TYR A 16 -0.20 -12.11 2.65
C TYR A 16 -0.60 -13.58 2.49
N ASP A 17 0.37 -14.45 2.16
CA ASP A 17 0.15 -15.89 1.96
C ASP A 17 0.23 -16.68 3.28
N GLU A 18 0.66 -16.05 4.39
CA GLU A 18 0.61 -16.63 5.73
C GLU A 18 -0.82 -16.78 6.26
N ASP A 19 -1.09 -17.88 6.97
CA ASP A 19 -2.38 -18.12 7.61
C ASP A 19 -2.64 -17.13 8.75
N GLY A 20 -3.88 -16.65 8.87
CA GLY A 20 -4.35 -15.84 9.99
C GLY A 20 -4.71 -14.40 9.60
N ILE A 21 -4.72 -13.51 10.60
CA ILE A 21 -5.04 -12.09 10.42
C ILE A 21 -3.73 -11.30 10.49
N GLY A 22 -3.38 -10.63 9.39
CA GLY A 22 -2.19 -9.80 9.28
C GLY A 22 -2.51 -8.31 9.13
N MET A 23 -1.65 -7.46 9.72
CA MET A 23 -1.67 -6.02 9.47
C MET A 23 -0.26 -5.51 9.15
N THR A 24 -0.07 -5.03 7.92
CA THR A 24 1.20 -4.43 7.50
C THR A 24 1.11 -2.90 7.47
N VAL A 25 2.11 -2.23 8.04
CA VAL A 25 2.23 -0.76 8.01
C VAL A 25 3.36 -0.35 7.08
N ILE A 26 3.03 0.39 6.02
CA ILE A 26 4.01 0.91 5.04
C ILE A 26 4.25 2.40 5.31
N TYR A 27 5.44 2.73 5.78
CA TYR A 27 5.85 4.11 6.09
C TYR A 27 7.00 4.60 5.21
N GLY A 28 7.26 5.92 5.23
CA GLY A 28 8.35 6.54 4.47
C GLY A 28 8.05 7.97 4.01
N ARG A 29 9.02 8.66 3.42
CA ARG A 29 8.89 10.06 2.99
C ARG A 29 7.79 10.27 1.93
N ARG A 30 7.31 11.51 1.79
CA ARG A 30 6.33 11.88 0.75
C ARG A 30 6.95 11.62 -0.63
N ARG A 31 6.15 11.09 -1.57
CA ARG A 31 6.53 10.78 -2.97
C ARG A 31 7.60 9.69 -3.19
N VAL A 32 7.93 8.86 -2.21
CA VAL A 32 8.87 7.72 -2.39
C VAL A 32 8.28 6.49 -3.12
N GLY A 33 7.04 6.59 -3.62
CA GLY A 33 6.38 5.50 -4.34
C GLY A 33 5.64 4.47 -3.48
N LYS A 34 5.28 4.78 -2.23
CA LYS A 34 4.52 3.83 -1.37
C LYS A 34 3.20 3.39 -2.00
N SER A 35 2.43 4.33 -2.53
CA SER A 35 1.17 4.04 -3.21
C SER A 35 1.39 3.18 -4.46
N THR A 36 2.52 3.36 -5.16
CA THR A 36 2.90 2.53 -6.31
C THR A 36 3.23 1.10 -5.89
N LEU A 37 3.95 0.91 -4.78
CA LEU A 37 4.21 -0.42 -4.22
C LEU A 37 2.90 -1.14 -3.84
N ILE A 38 1.98 -0.46 -3.16
CA ILE A 38 0.66 -1.02 -2.83
C ILE A 38 -0.12 -1.36 -4.11
N ALA A 39 -0.16 -0.43 -5.07
CA ALA A 39 -0.86 -0.65 -6.34
C ALA A 39 -0.31 -1.87 -7.10
N GLU A 40 1.02 -2.08 -7.08
CA GLU A 40 1.64 -3.27 -7.68
C GLU A 40 1.27 -4.55 -6.92
N PHE A 41 1.34 -4.52 -5.58
CA PHE A 41 1.05 -5.67 -4.71
C PHE A 41 -0.40 -6.20 -4.87
N VAL A 42 -1.35 -5.31 -5.13
CA VAL A 42 -2.80 -5.62 -5.16
C VAL A 42 -3.37 -5.85 -6.56
N LYS A 43 -2.56 -5.79 -7.64
CA LYS A 43 -3.06 -5.91 -9.03
C LYS A 43 -3.94 -7.14 -9.27
N ASP A 44 -3.57 -8.26 -8.66
CA ASP A 44 -4.24 -9.54 -8.84
C ASP A 44 -5.08 -9.95 -7.62
N LYS A 45 -5.46 -8.97 -6.77
CA LYS A 45 -6.16 -9.22 -5.50
C LYS A 45 -7.41 -8.34 -5.38
N LYS A 46 -8.41 -8.81 -4.62
CA LYS A 46 -9.55 -7.97 -4.24
C LYS A 46 -9.08 -6.89 -3.27
N LEU A 47 -9.35 -5.63 -3.62
CA LEU A 47 -8.91 -4.47 -2.85
C LEU A 47 -10.11 -3.68 -2.31
N TYR A 48 -10.12 -3.43 -1.00
CA TYR A 48 -10.91 -2.37 -0.39
C TYR A 48 -9.98 -1.21 -0.07
N PHE A 49 -10.23 -0.05 -0.67
CA PHE A 49 -9.35 1.10 -0.56
C PHE A 49 -10.07 2.30 0.05
N ILE A 50 -9.63 2.71 1.23
CA ILE A 50 -10.14 3.89 1.93
C ILE A 50 -9.03 4.93 1.94
N GLN A 51 -9.27 6.06 1.28
CA GLN A 51 -8.37 7.20 1.32
C GLN A 51 -9.05 8.33 2.10
N ARG A 52 -8.38 8.83 3.14
CA ARG A 52 -8.83 10.05 3.82
C ARG A 52 -8.38 11.25 2.98
N GLN A 53 -9.32 11.88 2.28
CA GLN A 53 -9.05 13.21 1.74
C GLN A 53 -9.00 14.21 2.89
N ARG A 54 -8.03 15.13 2.85
CA ARG A 54 -7.98 16.24 3.80
C ARG A 54 -9.21 17.10 3.51
N LEU A 55 -10.20 17.09 4.41
CA LEU A 55 -11.26 18.09 4.40
C LEU A 55 -10.60 19.46 4.52
N GLU A 56 -10.64 20.25 3.45
CA GLU A 56 -10.40 21.68 3.56
C GLU A 56 -11.57 22.20 4.39
N ARG A 57 -11.27 22.81 5.55
CA ARG A 57 -12.31 23.48 6.34
C ARG A 57 -12.91 24.54 5.42
N ILE A 58 -14.19 24.39 5.09
CA ILE A 58 -14.98 25.50 4.57
C ILE A 58 -15.14 26.43 5.78
N GLU A 59 -14.41 27.55 5.77
CA GLU A 59 -14.72 28.69 6.64
C GLU A 59 -16.05 29.26 6.14
N ILE A 60 -17.09 29.16 6.97
CA ILE A 60 -18.33 29.94 6.87
C ILE A 60 -18.22 31.06 7.90
#